data_AF-A0A4Q6AWE6-F1
#
_entry.id   AF-A0A4Q6AWE6-F1
#
_cell.length_a   1.000
_cell.length_b   1.000
_cell.length_c   1.000
_cell.angle_alpha   90.00
_cell.angle_beta   90.00
_cell.angle_gamma   90.00
#
_symmetry.space_group_name_H-M   'P 1'
#
loop_
_entity.id
_entity.type
_entity.pdbx_description
1 polymer ?
#
loop_
_entity_poly.entity_id
_entity_poly.type
_entity_poly.pdbx_seq_one_letter_code
_entity_poly.pdbx_strand_id
1 'polypeptide(L)'
;MSRTLFLLIPIFLSSVICRSQDNLSADSLYTLARQAAFDDKEYHKAISLGQEALMKNPDYTDVRVFIGRIYTWNNQPDSARLMFDTVINSGKAGADLFSAYTDLEYWNNKDSAALNTVSRGLIQFPGDVPLLYRKALIFNKLKDYRSAALVLDTVLSIDRGHAEARALSMRIRENISLNRIGVRYDYVYFDRQFADAWHLASIDYTRQTKLGSLTARINYANRFARTGLQYELDAYPSISRTFYGYLNIGFSDSAGVFPKYKGGASLYANLPKAFEGELGVRYLFFTDPTYIYTVYLGKYYKSFLFGARTYLSRKSGKLAQTYNVSGRYYFGGADDYFSLTLGAGISPDDRLTNVQYDLFAGNLRTYRSAFDLRFSVRTLNVISFGLSFVSQEYLPGTLGNQFQAGVGYIRRF
;
A
#
# COMPACT_ATOMS: atom_id res chain seq x y z
N MET A 1 60.12 8.58 76.13
CA MET A 1 59.48 9.89 76.41
C MET A 1 59.93 10.90 75.38
N SER A 2 59.01 11.77 74.94
CA SER A 2 59.22 13.00 74.12
C SER A 2 59.55 12.77 72.63
N ARG A 3 58.54 12.70 71.76
CA ARG A 3 57.91 13.80 70.99
C ARG A 3 58.86 14.49 70.02
N THR A 4 58.65 14.26 68.72
CA THR A 4 59.22 15.09 67.65
C THR A 4 58.13 15.44 66.65
N LEU A 5 58.13 16.72 66.31
CA LEU A 5 57.07 17.54 65.74
C LEU A 5 57.06 17.41 64.21
N PHE A 6 55.86 17.35 63.64
CA PHE A 6 55.58 17.43 62.20
C PHE A 6 55.99 18.80 61.64
N LEU A 7 56.60 18.82 60.44
CA LEU A 7 56.67 20.01 59.59
C LEU A 7 56.21 19.63 58.17
N LEU A 8 55.06 20.17 57.78
CA LEU A 8 54.42 20.04 56.47
C LEU A 8 54.98 21.09 55.52
N ILE A 9 55.41 20.67 54.32
CA ILE A 9 55.63 21.54 53.16
C ILE A 9 54.62 21.12 52.08
N PRO A 10 53.75 22.02 51.58
CA PRO A 10 52.90 21.71 50.44
C PRO A 10 53.64 22.04 49.13
N ILE A 11 53.87 21.02 48.30
CA ILE A 11 54.30 21.18 46.91
C ILE A 11 53.05 21.36 46.05
N PHE A 12 52.86 22.57 45.53
CA PHE A 12 51.91 22.84 44.44
C PHE A 12 52.51 22.31 43.12
N LEU A 13 52.06 21.15 42.66
CA LEU A 13 52.24 20.73 41.27
C LEU A 13 51.02 21.16 40.46
N SER A 14 51.17 22.25 39.71
CA SER A 14 50.26 22.64 38.64
C SER A 14 50.39 21.66 37.47
N SER A 15 49.45 20.72 37.36
CA SER A 15 49.29 19.93 36.15
C SER A 15 48.73 20.83 35.04
N VAL A 16 49.60 21.30 34.16
CA VAL A 16 49.22 21.85 32.86
C VAL A 16 48.57 20.73 32.05
N ILE A 17 47.23 20.78 31.96
CA ILE A 17 46.48 19.93 31.03
C ILE A 17 46.76 20.48 29.63
N CYS A 18 47.74 19.89 28.95
CA CYS A 18 47.93 20.06 27.53
C CYS A 18 46.72 19.44 26.82
N ARG A 19 45.74 20.26 26.45
CA ARG A 19 44.67 19.84 25.54
C ARG A 19 45.29 19.73 24.14
N SER A 20 45.51 18.50 23.67
CA SER A 20 45.65 18.26 22.24
C SER A 20 44.38 18.76 21.57
N GLN A 21 44.44 19.92 20.93
CA GLN A 21 43.43 20.32 19.96
C GLN A 21 43.75 19.57 18.69
N ASP A 22 43.22 18.35 18.59
CA ASP A 22 43.24 17.60 17.34
C ASP A 22 42.55 18.48 16.29
N ASN A 23 43.33 19.04 15.37
CA ASN A 23 42.84 19.93 14.33
C ASN A 23 42.12 19.11 13.26
N LEU A 24 40.92 18.61 13.59
CA LEU A 24 40.12 17.73 12.76
C LEU A 24 39.90 18.33 11.36
N SER A 25 39.93 17.50 10.32
CA SER A 25 39.61 17.95 8.95
C SER A 25 38.11 18.24 8.82
N ALA A 26 37.72 18.96 7.77
CA ALA A 26 36.30 19.19 7.46
C ALA A 26 35.53 17.87 7.27
N ASP A 27 36.16 16.84 6.69
CA ASP A 27 35.55 15.52 6.50
C ASP A 27 35.37 14.75 7.82
N SER A 28 36.35 14.82 8.72
CA SER A 28 36.24 14.23 10.05
C SER A 28 35.13 14.90 10.85
N LEU A 29 35.05 16.23 10.81
CA LEU A 29 33.98 16.99 11.46
C LEU A 29 32.62 16.66 10.86
N TYR A 30 32.51 16.51 9.54
CA TYR A 30 31.26 16.10 8.89
C TYR A 30 30.83 14.69 9.32
N THR A 31 31.79 13.76 9.43
CA THR A 31 31.52 12.39 9.91
C THR A 31 30.97 12.41 11.34
N LEU A 32 31.60 13.17 12.23
CA LEU A 32 31.12 13.36 13.62
C LEU A 32 29.75 14.05 13.66
N ALA A 33 29.50 15.02 12.77
CA ALA A 33 28.21 15.69 12.68
C ALA A 33 27.09 14.71 12.29
N ARG A 34 27.35 13.79 11.35
CA ARG A 34 26.42 12.73 10.96
C ARG A 34 26.14 11.76 12.10
N GLN A 35 27.18 11.31 12.81
CA GLN A 35 27.03 10.46 13.99
C GLN A 35 26.16 11.14 15.05
N ALA A 36 26.45 12.41 15.39
CA ALA A 36 25.67 13.17 16.34
C ALA A 36 24.19 13.31 15.93
N ALA A 37 23.91 13.51 14.63
CA ALA A 37 22.54 13.65 14.15
C ALA A 37 21.75 12.34 14.12
N PHE A 38 22.35 11.25 13.66
CA PHE A 38 21.65 10.00 13.37
C PHE A 38 21.69 8.99 14.51
N ASP A 39 22.84 8.88 15.18
CA ASP A 39 23.05 7.88 16.23
C ASP A 39 22.66 8.47 17.59
N ASP A 40 23.14 9.69 17.89
CA ASP A 40 22.94 10.34 19.19
C ASP A 40 21.66 11.22 19.25
N LYS A 41 21.11 11.59 18.10
CA LYS A 41 19.99 12.55 17.94
C LYS A 41 20.27 13.94 18.54
N GLU A 42 21.53 14.33 18.63
CA GLU A 42 22.00 15.62 19.12
C GLU A 42 22.09 16.66 17.99
N TYR A 43 20.94 17.17 17.54
CA TYR A 43 20.87 18.09 16.39
C TYR A 43 21.67 19.39 16.57
N HIS A 44 21.68 19.97 17.77
CA HIS A 44 22.47 21.17 18.03
C HIS A 44 23.98 20.93 17.87
N LYS A 45 24.48 19.79 18.36
CA LYS A 45 25.88 19.40 18.21
C LYS A 45 26.22 19.08 16.76
N ALA A 46 25.34 18.38 16.05
CA ALA A 46 25.52 18.10 14.64
C ALA A 46 25.61 19.38 13.80
N ILE A 47 24.77 20.39 14.09
CA ILE A 47 24.85 21.71 13.44
C ILE A 47 26.18 22.40 13.78
N SER A 48 26.61 22.41 15.06
CA SER A 48 27.89 23.01 15.48
C SER A 48 29.07 22.40 14.74
N LEU A 49 29.18 21.06 14.74
CA LEU A 49 30.24 20.32 14.06
C LEU A 49 30.22 20.57 12.54
N GLY A 50 29.02 20.63 11.94
CA GLY A 50 28.86 20.99 10.53
C GLY A 50 29.31 22.42 10.23
N GLN A 51 28.98 23.39 11.08
CA GLN A 51 29.43 24.77 10.93
C GLN A 51 30.95 24.87 11.06
N GLU A 52 31.58 24.12 11.98
CA GLU A 52 33.03 24.01 12.08
C GLU A 52 33.67 23.43 10.81
N ALA A 53 33.04 22.41 10.21
CA ALA A 53 33.47 21.87 8.92
C ALA A 53 33.38 22.93 7.81
N LEU A 54 32.31 23.74 7.79
CA LEU A 54 32.15 24.84 6.83
C LEU A 54 33.13 26.00 7.06
N MET A 55 33.60 26.24 8.29
CA MET A 55 34.66 27.22 8.54
C MET A 55 35.98 26.79 7.91
N LYS A 56 36.26 25.49 7.88
CA LYS A 56 37.47 24.91 7.25
C LYS A 56 37.34 24.78 5.73
N ASN A 57 36.13 24.47 5.25
CA ASN A 57 35.82 24.38 3.82
C ASN A 57 34.46 25.06 3.53
N PRO A 58 34.45 26.37 3.23
CA PRO A 58 33.21 27.12 2.98
C PRO A 58 32.38 26.61 1.80
N ASP A 59 33.02 25.96 0.84
CA ASP A 59 32.44 25.45 -0.39
C ASP A 59 31.91 24.02 -0.28
N TYR A 60 31.94 23.41 0.91
CA TYR A 60 31.52 22.04 1.14
C TYR A 60 29.99 21.89 1.05
N THR A 61 29.49 21.68 -0.17
CA THR A 61 28.06 21.60 -0.47
C THR A 61 27.34 20.53 0.32
N ASP A 62 27.93 19.34 0.47
CA ASP A 62 27.28 18.21 1.13
C ASP A 62 27.04 18.47 2.61
N VAL A 63 28.03 19.07 3.29
CA VAL A 63 27.88 19.53 4.68
C VAL A 63 26.77 20.58 4.78
N ARG A 64 26.73 21.53 3.84
CA ARG A 64 25.72 22.58 3.84
C ARG A 64 24.31 22.03 3.63
N VAL A 65 24.13 21.10 2.70
CA VAL A 65 22.85 20.39 2.49
C VAL A 65 22.47 19.59 3.74
N PHE A 66 23.43 18.90 4.35
CA PHE A 66 23.21 18.14 5.59
C PHE A 66 22.72 19.03 6.75
N ILE A 67 23.37 20.18 6.99
CA ILE A 67 22.92 21.15 8.00
C ILE A 67 21.51 21.65 7.67
N GLY A 68 21.21 21.96 6.39
CA GLY A 68 19.87 22.36 5.96
C GLY A 68 18.81 21.29 6.23
N ARG A 69 19.14 20.00 6.07
CA ARG A 69 18.26 18.87 6.46
C ARG A 69 18.01 18.84 7.96
N ILE A 70 19.03 19.03 8.78
CA ILE A 70 18.86 19.07 10.24
C ILE A 70 17.98 20.26 10.65
N TYR A 71 18.20 21.45 10.09
CA TYR A 71 17.31 22.59 10.35
C TYR A 71 15.87 22.30 9.94
N THR A 72 15.65 21.59 8.84
CA THR A 72 14.32 21.15 8.42
C THR A 72 13.68 20.22 9.46
N TRP A 73 14.42 19.22 9.96
CA TRP A 73 13.93 18.29 11.00
C TRP A 73 13.72 18.97 12.36
N ASN A 74 14.47 20.04 12.65
CA ASN A 74 14.38 20.80 13.88
C ASN A 74 13.39 21.99 13.80
N ASN A 75 12.50 22.00 12.79
CA ASN A 75 11.48 23.03 12.58
C ASN A 75 12.04 24.47 12.47
N GLN A 76 13.21 24.62 11.82
CA GLN A 76 13.87 25.90 11.55
C GLN A 76 13.92 26.18 10.04
N PRO A 77 12.78 26.48 9.40
CA PRO A 77 12.69 26.50 7.94
C PRO A 77 13.50 27.63 7.29
N ASP A 78 13.66 28.78 7.95
CA ASP A 78 14.40 29.91 7.37
C ASP A 78 15.91 29.66 7.35
N SER A 79 16.45 29.08 8.43
CA SER A 79 17.84 28.60 8.48
C SER A 79 18.10 27.53 7.43
N ALA A 80 17.14 26.61 7.22
CA ALA A 80 17.25 25.60 6.18
C ALA A 80 17.28 26.20 4.77
N ARG A 81 16.38 27.15 4.46
CA ARG A 81 16.37 27.87 3.17
C ARG A 81 17.69 28.56 2.91
N LEU A 82 18.24 29.28 3.88
CA LEU A 82 19.51 29.98 3.73
C LEU A 82 20.65 29.01 3.33
N MET A 83 20.71 27.84 3.98
CA MET A 83 21.70 26.82 3.64
C MET A 83 21.51 26.30 2.21
N PHE A 84 20.27 26.01 1.81
CA PHE A 84 19.98 25.50 0.47
C PHE A 84 20.17 26.54 -0.63
N ASP A 85 19.72 27.77 -0.43
CA ASP A 85 19.89 28.89 -1.37
C ASP A 85 21.36 29.19 -1.65
N THR A 86 22.21 29.08 -0.62
CA THR A 86 23.66 29.22 -0.79
C THR A 86 24.23 28.19 -1.77
N VAL A 87 23.77 26.93 -1.70
CA VAL A 87 24.22 25.87 -2.62
C VAL A 87 23.61 26.05 -4.02
N ILE A 88 22.35 26.49 -4.11
CA ILE A 88 21.73 26.81 -5.41
C ILE A 88 22.50 27.93 -6.12
N ASN A 89 22.83 29.00 -5.40
CA ASN A 89 23.47 30.19 -5.96
C ASN A 89 24.95 29.97 -6.34
N SER A 90 25.61 28.97 -5.77
CA SER A 90 26.97 28.60 -6.17
C SER A 90 27.04 27.81 -7.49
N GLY A 91 25.89 27.38 -8.02
CA GLY A 91 25.82 26.55 -9.24
C GLY A 91 26.25 25.09 -9.04
N LYS A 92 26.61 24.69 -7.81
CA LYS A 92 27.08 23.33 -7.46
C LYS A 92 25.93 22.44 -6.94
N ALA A 93 24.69 22.69 -7.37
CA ALA A 93 23.50 22.01 -6.89
C ALA A 93 23.36 20.60 -7.47
N GLY A 94 23.47 19.57 -6.64
CA GLY A 94 23.15 18.18 -7.00
C GLY A 94 21.68 17.79 -6.75
N ALA A 95 21.28 16.60 -7.19
CA ALA A 95 19.93 16.06 -6.97
C ALA A 95 19.55 15.96 -5.47
N ASP A 96 20.52 15.72 -4.58
CA ASP A 96 20.29 15.65 -3.13
C ASP A 96 19.81 16.98 -2.55
N LEU A 97 20.37 18.11 -3.00
CA LEU A 97 19.93 19.45 -2.59
C LEU A 97 18.47 19.68 -2.99
N PHE A 98 18.11 19.39 -4.24
CA PHE A 98 16.72 19.55 -4.70
C PHE A 98 15.78 18.65 -3.91
N SER A 99 16.20 17.44 -3.57
CA SER A 99 15.42 16.54 -2.72
C SER A 99 15.21 17.12 -1.31
N ALA A 100 16.28 17.57 -0.66
CA ALA A 100 16.25 18.17 0.67
C ALA A 100 15.39 19.44 0.72
N TYR A 101 15.56 20.33 -0.26
CA TYR A 101 14.83 21.59 -0.31
C TYR A 101 13.35 21.36 -0.68
N THR A 102 13.05 20.39 -1.54
CA THR A 102 11.67 19.95 -1.79
C THR A 102 11.00 19.43 -0.52
N ASP A 103 11.69 18.60 0.26
CA ASP A 103 11.16 18.05 1.52
C ASP A 103 10.85 19.18 2.53
N LEU A 104 11.76 20.15 2.65
CA LEU A 104 11.55 21.34 3.48
C LEU A 104 10.24 22.05 3.14
N GLU A 105 10.04 22.39 1.86
CA GLU A 105 8.85 23.14 1.45
C GLU A 105 7.58 22.29 1.54
N TYR A 106 7.67 21.00 1.22
CA TYR A 106 6.56 20.06 1.28
C TYR A 106 6.04 19.86 2.71
N TRP A 107 6.94 19.71 3.70
CA TRP A 107 6.56 19.54 5.10
C TRP A 107 6.08 20.84 5.76
N ASN A 108 6.51 22.00 5.24
CA ASN A 108 6.05 23.32 5.70
C ASN A 108 4.83 23.85 4.94
N ASN A 109 4.09 22.99 4.25
CA ASN A 109 2.87 23.33 3.50
C ASN A 109 3.05 24.40 2.41
N LYS A 110 4.26 24.57 1.89
CA LYS A 110 4.55 25.44 0.73
C LYS A 110 4.55 24.61 -0.55
N ASP A 111 3.41 24.00 -0.87
CA ASP A 111 3.29 23.00 -1.94
C ASP A 111 3.70 23.54 -3.32
N SER A 112 3.36 24.80 -3.64
CA SER A 112 3.79 25.45 -4.88
C SER A 112 5.31 25.65 -4.96
N ALA A 113 5.95 26.00 -3.85
CA ALA A 113 7.40 26.14 -3.78
C ALA A 113 8.08 24.76 -3.90
N ALA A 114 7.56 23.75 -3.21
CA ALA A 114 8.02 22.38 -3.32
C ALA A 114 7.94 21.87 -4.79
N LEU A 115 6.82 22.14 -5.47
CA LEU A 115 6.64 21.75 -6.88
C LEU A 115 7.61 22.48 -7.82
N ASN A 116 7.88 23.76 -7.55
CA ASN A 116 8.86 24.53 -8.32
C ASN A 116 10.28 23.96 -8.13
N THR A 117 10.70 23.76 -6.87
CA THR A 117 12.02 23.23 -6.52
C THR A 117 12.27 21.85 -7.12
N VAL A 118 11.32 20.92 -6.98
CA VAL A 118 11.48 19.57 -7.55
C VAL A 118 11.48 19.60 -9.08
N SER A 119 10.68 20.48 -9.70
CA SER A 119 10.65 20.61 -11.15
C SER A 119 11.94 21.20 -11.70
N ARG A 120 12.56 22.17 -11.01
CA ARG A 120 13.91 22.67 -11.34
C ARG A 120 14.96 21.57 -11.24
N GLY A 121 14.92 20.75 -10.19
CA GLY A 121 15.81 19.60 -10.04
C GLY A 121 15.65 18.61 -11.19
N LEU A 122 14.43 18.29 -11.60
CA LEU A 122 14.14 17.36 -12.71
C LEU A 122 14.50 17.91 -14.09
N ILE A 123 14.70 19.22 -14.27
CA ILE A 123 15.28 19.76 -15.52
C ILE A 123 16.73 19.31 -15.65
N GLN A 124 17.48 19.29 -14.54
CA GLN A 124 18.89 18.91 -14.51
C GLN A 124 19.07 17.38 -14.39
N PHE A 125 18.15 16.71 -13.69
CA PHE A 125 18.21 15.28 -13.37
C PHE A 125 16.89 14.58 -13.75
N PRO A 126 16.53 14.50 -15.05
CA PRO A 126 15.20 14.07 -15.50
C PRO A 126 14.80 12.64 -15.14
N GLY A 127 15.76 11.76 -14.87
CA GLY A 127 15.54 10.36 -14.48
C GLY A 127 15.73 10.07 -12.99
N ASP A 128 15.94 11.08 -12.15
CA ASP A 128 16.18 10.88 -10.72
C ASP A 128 14.89 10.40 -10.02
N VAL A 129 14.90 9.12 -9.63
CA VAL A 129 13.75 8.46 -9.01
C VAL A 129 13.31 9.14 -7.70
N PRO A 130 14.21 9.51 -6.77
CA PRO A 130 13.85 10.27 -5.58
C PRO A 130 13.12 11.60 -5.84
N LEU A 131 13.55 12.37 -6.85
CA LEU A 131 12.89 13.62 -7.25
C LEU A 131 11.54 13.37 -7.93
N LEU A 132 11.47 12.40 -8.85
CA LEU A 132 10.21 12.02 -9.50
C LEU A 132 9.17 11.58 -8.47
N TYR A 133 9.56 10.75 -7.50
CA TYR A 133 8.65 10.30 -6.45
C TYR A 133 8.15 11.46 -5.57
N ARG A 134 9.02 12.41 -5.19
CA ARG A 134 8.62 13.63 -4.48
C ARG A 134 7.63 14.48 -5.28
N LYS A 135 7.85 14.63 -6.59
CA LYS A 135 6.91 15.34 -7.46
C LYS A 135 5.53 14.67 -7.47
N ALA A 136 5.48 13.34 -7.50
CA ALA A 136 4.22 12.59 -7.37
C ALA A 136 3.54 12.79 -6.00
N LEU A 137 4.32 12.84 -4.89
CA LEU A 137 3.78 13.13 -3.56
C LEU A 137 3.14 14.52 -3.50
N ILE A 138 3.78 15.52 -4.09
CA ILE A 138 3.26 16.90 -4.15
C ILE A 138 1.97 16.96 -4.97
N PHE A 139 1.95 16.38 -6.18
CA PHE A 139 0.71 16.32 -6.98
C PHE A 139 -0.42 15.59 -6.24
N ASN A 140 -0.12 14.49 -5.54
CA ASN A 140 -1.09 13.79 -4.71
C ASN A 140 -1.62 14.67 -3.56
N LYS A 141 -0.76 15.45 -2.89
CA LYS A 141 -1.17 16.40 -1.83
C LYS A 141 -2.08 17.50 -2.40
N LEU A 142 -1.77 17.99 -3.60
CA LEU A 142 -2.58 18.94 -4.37
C LEU A 142 -3.85 18.32 -4.98
N LYS A 143 -4.08 17.02 -4.80
CA LYS A 143 -5.19 16.25 -5.39
C LYS A 143 -5.21 16.23 -6.92
N ASP A 144 -4.09 16.55 -7.56
CA ASP A 144 -3.88 16.32 -8.99
C ASP A 144 -3.46 14.85 -9.20
N TYR A 145 -4.43 13.95 -9.00
CA TYR A 145 -4.21 12.51 -9.10
C TYR A 145 -3.80 12.07 -10.51
N ARG A 146 -4.19 12.83 -11.53
CA ARG A 146 -3.86 12.53 -12.92
C ARG A 146 -2.36 12.76 -13.17
N SER A 147 -1.84 13.94 -12.82
CA SER A 147 -0.42 14.24 -12.94
C SER A 147 0.43 13.35 -12.03
N ALA A 148 -0.03 13.11 -10.79
CA ALA A 148 0.64 12.20 -9.88
C ALA A 148 0.76 10.78 -10.47
N ALA A 149 -0.30 10.24 -11.08
CA ALA A 149 -0.28 8.91 -11.67
C ALA A 149 0.69 8.80 -12.86
N LEU A 150 0.74 9.84 -13.72
CA LEU A 150 1.70 9.87 -14.84
C LEU A 150 3.15 9.86 -14.34
N VAL A 151 3.47 10.67 -13.31
CA VAL A 151 4.82 10.68 -12.74
C VAL A 151 5.15 9.34 -12.07
N LEU A 152 4.20 8.70 -11.40
CA LEU A 152 4.41 7.38 -10.80
C LEU A 152 4.62 6.28 -11.83
N ASP A 153 3.98 6.36 -12.99
CA ASP A 153 4.25 5.43 -14.09
C ASP A 153 5.68 5.56 -14.60
N THR A 154 6.21 6.79 -14.68
CA THR A 154 7.62 7.03 -14.98
C THR A 154 8.54 6.47 -13.88
N VAL A 155 8.20 6.65 -12.60
CA VAL A 155 8.98 6.07 -11.48
C VAL A 155 9.01 4.54 -11.61
N LEU A 156 7.86 3.91 -11.82
CA LEU A 156 7.74 2.45 -11.88
C LEU A 156 8.30 1.83 -13.16
N SER A 157 8.46 2.60 -14.23
CA SER A 157 9.15 2.14 -15.44
C SER A 157 10.67 2.12 -15.27
N ILE A 158 11.22 3.09 -14.52
CA ILE A 158 12.67 3.19 -14.19
C ILE A 158 13.03 2.23 -13.05
N ASP A 159 12.31 2.30 -11.92
CA ASP A 159 12.46 1.43 -10.76
C ASP A 159 11.17 0.65 -10.49
N ARG A 160 11.06 -0.51 -11.14
CA ARG A 160 9.96 -1.46 -10.92
C ARG A 160 9.91 -1.95 -9.47
N GLY A 161 10.99 -1.83 -8.69
CA GLY A 161 11.08 -2.28 -7.31
C GLY A 161 10.48 -1.31 -6.28
N HIS A 162 10.22 -0.05 -6.63
CA HIS A 162 9.84 0.99 -5.68
C HIS A 162 8.46 0.75 -5.05
N ALA A 163 8.46 0.21 -3.82
CA ALA A 163 7.25 -0.23 -3.13
C ALA A 163 6.30 0.93 -2.80
N GLU A 164 6.83 2.06 -2.35
CA GLU A 164 6.09 3.25 -1.95
C GLU A 164 5.41 3.92 -3.16
N ALA A 165 6.11 4.02 -4.29
CA ALA A 165 5.54 4.53 -5.54
C ALA A 165 4.39 3.64 -6.03
N ARG A 166 4.53 2.31 -5.92
CA ARG A 166 3.47 1.35 -6.26
C ARG A 166 2.26 1.49 -5.34
N ALA A 167 2.48 1.52 -4.02
CA ALA A 167 1.42 1.71 -3.04
C ALA A 167 0.67 3.04 -3.28
N LEU A 168 1.40 4.13 -3.55
CA LEU A 168 0.80 5.41 -3.89
C LEU A 168 0.00 5.35 -5.19
N SER A 169 0.54 4.73 -6.24
CA SER A 169 -0.10 4.59 -7.55
C SER A 169 -1.44 3.85 -7.45
N MET A 170 -1.48 2.74 -6.70
CA MET A 170 -2.73 2.01 -6.42
C MET A 170 -3.75 2.89 -5.70
N ARG A 171 -3.34 3.63 -4.68
CA ARG A 171 -4.23 4.50 -3.90
C ARG A 171 -4.81 5.66 -4.71
N ILE A 172 -4.00 6.31 -5.55
CA ILE A 172 -4.45 7.52 -6.27
C ILE A 172 -5.19 7.23 -7.55
N ARG A 173 -4.95 6.06 -8.19
CA ARG A 173 -5.64 5.67 -9.42
C ARG A 173 -7.15 5.55 -9.23
N GLU A 174 -7.58 5.21 -8.02
CA GLU A 174 -8.98 5.25 -7.61
C GLU A 174 -9.60 6.65 -7.68
N ASN A 175 -8.80 7.70 -7.49
CA ASN A 175 -9.25 9.08 -7.47
C ASN A 175 -9.05 9.84 -8.80
N ILE A 176 -8.49 9.20 -9.85
CA ILE A 176 -8.32 9.85 -11.17
C ILE A 176 -9.66 10.19 -11.81
N SER A 177 -10.65 9.30 -11.65
CA SER A 177 -12.00 9.48 -12.17
C SER A 177 -12.98 9.31 -11.03
N LEU A 178 -13.92 10.25 -10.94
CA LEU A 178 -14.91 10.21 -9.87
C LEU A 178 -15.93 9.10 -10.10
N ASN A 179 -16.18 8.71 -11.36
CA ASN A 179 -17.19 7.71 -11.69
C ASN A 179 -16.61 6.55 -12.47
N ARG A 180 -17.22 5.38 -12.27
CA ARG A 180 -16.93 4.16 -13.02
C ARG A 180 -18.21 3.39 -13.26
N ILE A 181 -18.32 2.78 -14.43
CA ILE A 181 -19.32 1.77 -14.73
C ILE A 181 -18.58 0.49 -15.10
N GLY A 182 -18.93 -0.60 -14.44
CA GLY A 182 -18.41 -1.94 -14.67
C GLY A 182 -19.50 -2.88 -15.19
N VAL A 183 -19.09 -3.79 -16.06
CA VAL A 183 -19.89 -4.97 -16.44
C VAL A 183 -19.02 -6.21 -16.33
N ARG A 184 -19.60 -7.31 -15.86
CA ARG A 184 -18.92 -8.61 -15.76
C ARG A 184 -19.86 -9.73 -16.13
N TYR A 185 -19.34 -10.73 -16.80
CA TYR A 185 -20.01 -11.99 -17.08
C TYR A 185 -19.12 -13.16 -16.67
N ASP A 186 -19.69 -14.14 -15.98
CA ASP A 186 -19.02 -15.37 -15.59
C ASP A 186 -19.86 -16.58 -16.02
N TYR A 187 -19.17 -17.55 -16.63
CA TYR A 187 -19.69 -18.84 -17.05
C TYR A 187 -19.07 -19.94 -16.18
N VAL A 188 -19.90 -20.90 -15.76
CA VAL A 188 -19.47 -22.01 -14.91
C VAL A 188 -19.99 -23.33 -15.48
N TYR A 189 -19.07 -24.21 -15.83
CA TYR A 189 -19.37 -25.58 -16.26
C TYR A 189 -19.07 -26.58 -15.14
N PHE A 190 -19.90 -27.62 -15.05
CA PHE A 190 -19.73 -28.74 -14.12
C PHE A 190 -19.64 -30.03 -14.92
N ASP A 191 -18.71 -30.91 -14.55
CA ASP A 191 -18.58 -32.22 -15.22
C ASP A 191 -19.63 -33.25 -14.75
N ARG A 192 -20.07 -33.16 -13.50
CA ARG A 192 -20.94 -34.16 -12.85
C ARG A 192 -21.99 -33.56 -11.93
N GLN A 193 -21.62 -32.55 -11.14
CA GLN A 193 -22.41 -32.07 -10.01
C GLN A 193 -23.77 -31.46 -10.42
N PHE A 194 -23.81 -30.76 -11.54
CA PHE A 194 -25.00 -30.13 -12.10
C PHE A 194 -25.05 -30.36 -13.60
N ALA A 195 -26.24 -30.61 -14.14
CA ALA A 195 -26.43 -30.78 -15.59
C ALA A 195 -26.31 -29.46 -16.34
N ASP A 196 -26.84 -28.37 -15.77
CA ASP A 196 -26.83 -27.05 -16.38
C ASP A 196 -25.63 -26.22 -15.92
N ALA A 197 -25.00 -25.54 -16.88
CA ALA A 197 -24.01 -24.53 -16.60
C ALA A 197 -24.63 -23.33 -15.86
N TRP A 198 -23.84 -22.67 -15.02
CA TRP A 198 -24.27 -21.44 -14.37
C TRP A 198 -23.80 -20.22 -15.13
N HIS A 199 -24.67 -19.23 -15.19
CA HIS A 199 -24.42 -17.95 -15.83
C HIS A 199 -24.61 -16.83 -14.81
N LEU A 200 -23.63 -15.96 -14.69
CA LEU A 200 -23.73 -14.77 -13.86
C LEU A 200 -23.40 -13.54 -14.69
N ALA A 201 -24.19 -12.49 -14.51
CA ALA A 201 -23.88 -11.17 -15.03
C ALA A 201 -23.96 -10.15 -13.90
N SER A 202 -23.14 -9.11 -13.95
CA SER A 202 -23.30 -7.96 -13.07
C SER A 202 -23.01 -6.66 -13.77
N ILE A 203 -23.74 -5.64 -13.37
CA ILE A 203 -23.45 -4.24 -13.67
C ILE A 203 -23.19 -3.52 -12.35
N ASP A 204 -22.16 -2.69 -12.32
CA ASP A 204 -21.82 -1.88 -11.16
C ASP A 204 -21.56 -0.42 -11.54
N TYR A 205 -21.89 0.46 -10.61
CA TYR A 205 -21.55 1.87 -10.67
C TYR A 205 -20.78 2.24 -9.41
N THR A 206 -19.56 2.73 -9.57
CA THR A 206 -18.71 3.21 -8.46
C THR A 206 -18.58 4.72 -8.53
N ARG A 207 -18.82 5.37 -7.40
CA ARG A 207 -18.52 6.79 -7.17
C ARG A 207 -17.42 6.94 -6.13
N GLN A 208 -16.40 7.71 -6.46
CA GLN A 208 -15.39 8.15 -5.51
C GLN A 208 -15.94 9.32 -4.68
N THR A 209 -15.92 9.18 -3.36
CA THR A 209 -16.37 10.20 -2.41
C THR A 209 -15.21 10.65 -1.52
N LYS A 210 -15.44 11.67 -0.67
CA LYS A 210 -14.45 12.11 0.33
C LYS A 210 -14.13 11.02 1.37
N LEU A 211 -15.09 10.12 1.63
CA LEU A 211 -14.92 9.05 2.60
C LEU A 211 -14.27 7.81 1.99
N GLY A 212 -14.26 7.67 0.66
CA GLY A 212 -13.79 6.46 -0.03
C GLY A 212 -14.68 6.11 -1.22
N SER A 213 -14.48 4.94 -1.83
CA SER A 213 -15.32 4.48 -2.92
C SER A 213 -16.65 3.92 -2.40
N LEU A 214 -17.74 4.22 -3.11
CA LEU A 214 -19.07 3.65 -2.90
C LEU A 214 -19.50 3.01 -4.22
N THR A 215 -19.90 1.73 -4.18
CA THR A 215 -20.31 0.97 -5.37
C THR A 215 -21.70 0.40 -5.16
N ALA A 216 -22.58 0.67 -6.11
CA ALA A 216 -23.85 -0.04 -6.24
C ALA A 216 -23.73 -1.11 -7.32
N ARG A 217 -24.14 -2.34 -7.03
CA ARG A 217 -24.05 -3.46 -7.95
C ARG A 217 -25.38 -4.18 -8.06
N ILE A 218 -25.74 -4.54 -9.29
CA ILE A 218 -26.86 -5.43 -9.60
C ILE A 218 -26.28 -6.70 -10.20
N ASN A 219 -26.70 -7.82 -9.64
CA ASN A 219 -26.24 -9.15 -9.99
C ASN A 219 -27.42 -9.95 -10.54
N TYR A 220 -27.25 -10.53 -11.71
CA TYR A 220 -28.12 -11.56 -12.25
C TYR A 220 -27.40 -12.90 -12.20
N ALA A 221 -28.12 -13.96 -11.85
CA ALA A 221 -27.62 -15.32 -12.01
C ALA A 221 -28.71 -16.25 -12.52
N ASN A 222 -28.32 -17.18 -13.38
CA ASN A 222 -29.07 -18.38 -13.71
C ASN A 222 -28.29 -19.58 -13.17
N ARG A 223 -28.87 -20.26 -12.16
CA ARG A 223 -28.30 -21.44 -11.49
C ARG A 223 -29.44 -22.39 -11.13
N PHE A 224 -29.21 -23.70 -11.20
CA PHE A 224 -30.24 -24.71 -10.87
C PHE A 224 -31.53 -24.54 -11.69
N ALA A 225 -31.41 -24.10 -12.96
CA ALA A 225 -32.54 -23.70 -13.81
C ALA A 225 -33.46 -22.62 -13.19
N ARG A 226 -32.95 -21.83 -12.24
CA ARG A 226 -33.62 -20.71 -11.59
C ARG A 226 -32.84 -19.43 -11.82
N THR A 227 -33.57 -18.37 -12.12
CA THR A 227 -33.00 -17.03 -12.25
C THR A 227 -33.18 -16.25 -10.96
N GLY A 228 -32.21 -15.41 -10.62
CA GLY A 228 -32.33 -14.51 -9.50
C GLY A 228 -31.61 -13.19 -9.70
N LEU A 229 -32.07 -12.18 -8.97
CA LEU A 229 -31.43 -10.86 -8.90
C LEU A 229 -30.95 -10.59 -7.47
N GLN A 230 -29.77 -10.00 -7.34
CA GLN A 230 -29.22 -9.52 -6.08
C GLN A 230 -28.73 -8.09 -6.23
N TYR A 231 -29.01 -7.27 -5.23
CA TYR A 231 -28.56 -5.89 -5.13
C TYR A 231 -27.51 -5.80 -4.02
N GLU A 232 -26.39 -5.14 -4.29
CA GLU A 232 -25.32 -4.93 -3.30
C GLU A 232 -24.91 -3.46 -3.24
N LEU A 233 -24.55 -3.00 -2.04
CA LEU A 233 -23.83 -1.76 -1.80
C LEU A 233 -22.51 -2.09 -1.11
N ASP A 234 -21.40 -1.72 -1.75
CA ASP A 234 -20.04 -1.85 -1.25
C ASP A 234 -19.46 -0.47 -0.92
N ALA A 235 -18.78 -0.31 0.21
CA ALA A 235 -18.06 0.91 0.55
C ALA A 235 -16.66 0.61 1.10
N TYR A 236 -15.68 1.43 0.71
CA TYR A 236 -14.29 1.33 1.18
C TYR A 236 -13.86 2.61 1.89
N PRO A 237 -14.34 2.86 3.13
CA PRO A 237 -14.04 4.10 3.83
C PRO A 237 -12.55 4.21 4.20
N SER A 238 -11.92 5.34 3.88
CA SER A 238 -10.60 5.70 4.38
C SER A 238 -10.71 6.20 5.82
N ILE A 239 -10.05 5.53 6.76
CA ILE A 239 -10.14 5.85 8.20
C ILE A 239 -8.93 6.67 8.64
N SER A 240 -7.72 6.25 8.23
CA SER A 240 -6.48 6.96 8.50
C SER A 240 -5.44 6.68 7.42
N ARG A 241 -4.20 7.18 7.60
CA ARG A 241 -3.08 6.83 6.70
C ARG A 241 -2.75 5.32 6.73
N THR A 242 -3.04 4.66 7.85
CA THR A 242 -2.75 3.25 8.08
C THR A 242 -3.98 2.39 7.79
N PHE A 243 -5.17 2.84 8.20
CA PHE A 243 -6.37 2.00 8.21
C PHE A 243 -7.39 2.42 7.16
N TYR A 244 -8.02 1.44 6.53
CA TYR A 244 -9.21 1.62 5.72
C TYR A 244 -10.19 0.48 5.99
N GLY A 245 -11.47 0.74 5.74
CA GLY A 245 -12.53 -0.23 5.95
C GLY A 245 -13.01 -0.85 4.65
N TYR A 246 -13.74 -1.96 4.80
CA TYR A 246 -14.64 -2.51 3.80
C TYR A 246 -15.98 -2.72 4.47
N LEU A 247 -17.06 -2.27 3.84
CA LEU A 247 -18.44 -2.48 4.26
C LEU A 247 -19.23 -2.99 3.06
N ASN A 248 -20.06 -4.01 3.28
CA ASN A 248 -20.94 -4.57 2.26
C ASN A 248 -22.31 -4.86 2.87
N ILE A 249 -23.36 -4.55 2.12
CA ILE A 249 -24.71 -5.06 2.36
C ILE A 249 -25.28 -5.57 1.04
N GLY A 250 -26.08 -6.63 1.10
CA GLY A 250 -26.71 -7.22 -0.07
C GLY A 250 -28.05 -7.83 0.23
N PHE A 251 -28.93 -7.82 -0.76
CA PHE A 251 -30.29 -8.32 -0.67
C PHE A 251 -30.72 -9.04 -1.96
N SER A 252 -31.51 -10.10 -1.81
CA SER A 252 -32.11 -10.85 -2.92
C SER A 252 -33.44 -11.48 -2.49
N ASP A 253 -34.48 -11.34 -3.30
CA ASP A 253 -35.74 -12.08 -3.14
C ASP A 253 -35.68 -13.51 -3.69
N SER A 254 -34.62 -13.86 -4.43
CA SER A 254 -34.44 -15.16 -5.07
C SER A 254 -33.64 -16.13 -4.19
N ALA A 255 -34.26 -16.61 -3.11
CA ALA A 255 -33.65 -17.57 -2.20
C ALA A 255 -33.20 -18.84 -2.94
N GLY A 256 -31.99 -19.30 -2.66
CA GLY A 256 -31.36 -20.47 -3.31
C GLY A 256 -30.56 -20.15 -4.58
N VAL A 257 -30.73 -18.96 -5.17
CA VAL A 257 -29.81 -18.43 -6.20
C VAL A 257 -28.77 -17.50 -5.57
N PHE A 258 -29.23 -16.67 -4.62
CA PHE A 258 -28.41 -15.80 -3.80
C PHE A 258 -28.84 -15.88 -2.33
N PRO A 259 -27.98 -15.50 -1.37
CA PRO A 259 -28.41 -15.29 0.01
C PRO A 259 -29.44 -14.16 0.06
N LYS A 260 -30.48 -14.33 0.88
CA LYS A 260 -31.55 -13.33 1.04
C LYS A 260 -31.00 -12.03 1.61
N TYR A 261 -30.12 -12.14 2.61
CA TYR A 261 -29.35 -11.02 3.15
C TYR A 261 -27.88 -11.37 3.19
N LYS A 262 -27.04 -10.40 2.84
CA LYS A 262 -25.59 -10.46 2.94
C LYS A 262 -25.09 -9.21 3.64
N GLY A 263 -24.08 -9.37 4.48
CA GLY A 263 -23.38 -8.27 5.13
C GLY A 263 -21.89 -8.57 5.24
N GLY A 264 -21.07 -7.55 5.25
CA GLY A 264 -19.64 -7.70 5.46
C GLY A 264 -19.02 -6.44 6.06
N ALA A 265 -18.07 -6.64 6.96
CA ALA A 265 -17.25 -5.56 7.49
C ALA A 265 -15.80 -6.06 7.64
N SER A 266 -14.82 -5.30 7.18
CA SER A 266 -13.41 -5.56 7.47
C SER A 266 -12.67 -4.27 7.79
N LEU A 267 -11.64 -4.40 8.63
CA LEU A 267 -10.62 -3.40 8.83
C LEU A 267 -9.32 -3.87 8.19
N TYR A 268 -8.80 -3.07 7.28
CA TYR A 268 -7.50 -3.27 6.66
C TYR A 268 -6.46 -2.31 7.24
N ALA A 269 -5.21 -2.78 7.29
CA ALA A 269 -4.08 -2.01 7.77
C ALA A 269 -2.92 -2.08 6.76
N ASN A 270 -2.42 -0.91 6.35
CA ASN A 270 -1.17 -0.75 5.61
C ASN A 270 -0.02 -0.66 6.61
N LEU A 271 0.79 -1.70 6.71
CA LEU A 271 1.82 -1.86 7.73
C LEU A 271 3.21 -1.50 7.17
N PRO A 272 4.17 -1.16 8.04
CA PRO A 272 5.56 -0.91 7.64
C PRO A 272 6.18 -2.11 6.90
N LYS A 273 7.27 -1.86 6.17
CA LYS A 273 7.99 -2.88 5.37
C LYS A 273 7.10 -3.54 4.30
N ALA A 274 6.13 -2.77 3.77
CA ALA A 274 5.25 -3.15 2.68
C ALA A 274 4.37 -4.37 2.98
N PHE A 275 3.94 -4.51 4.23
CA PHE A 275 2.92 -5.48 4.63
C PHE A 275 1.52 -4.85 4.60
N GLU A 276 0.52 -5.67 4.38
CA GLU A 276 -0.89 -5.31 4.58
C GLU A 276 -1.61 -6.42 5.34
N GLY A 277 -2.59 -6.05 6.15
CA GLY A 277 -3.36 -7.01 6.94
C GLY A 277 -4.86 -6.69 6.90
N GLU A 278 -5.68 -7.72 7.11
CA GLU A 278 -7.14 -7.59 7.24
C GLU A 278 -7.63 -8.41 8.44
N LEU A 279 -8.59 -7.87 9.17
CA LEU A 279 -9.50 -8.62 10.02
C LEU A 279 -10.93 -8.24 9.68
N GLY A 280 -11.81 -9.23 9.54
CA GLY A 280 -13.19 -8.94 9.17
C GLY A 280 -14.19 -10.04 9.48
N VAL A 281 -15.45 -9.70 9.25
CA VAL A 281 -16.61 -10.58 9.40
C VAL A 281 -17.48 -10.50 8.14
N ARG A 282 -18.12 -11.61 7.80
CA ARG A 282 -19.18 -11.73 6.80
C ARG A 282 -20.39 -12.36 7.44
N TYR A 283 -21.55 -11.97 6.95
CA TYR A 283 -22.86 -12.47 7.33
C TYR A 283 -23.58 -12.91 6.07
N LEU A 284 -24.07 -14.15 6.05
CA LEU A 284 -24.90 -14.69 4.98
C LEU A 284 -26.17 -15.28 5.60
N PHE A 285 -27.31 -14.93 5.04
CA PHE A 285 -28.60 -15.51 5.41
C PHE A 285 -29.24 -16.18 4.20
N PHE A 286 -29.29 -17.51 4.22
CA PHE A 286 -30.08 -18.31 3.27
C PHE A 286 -31.37 -18.73 3.96
N THR A 287 -31.34 -19.92 4.59
CA THR A 287 -32.38 -20.39 5.53
C THR A 287 -32.00 -20.06 6.96
N ASP A 288 -30.71 -20.21 7.30
CA ASP A 288 -30.13 -19.93 8.61
C ASP A 288 -29.00 -18.89 8.52
N PRO A 289 -28.76 -18.10 9.58
CA PRO A 289 -27.67 -17.14 9.62
C PRO A 289 -26.31 -17.85 9.71
N THR A 290 -25.36 -17.42 8.89
CA THR A 290 -23.96 -17.86 8.94
C THR A 290 -23.06 -16.66 9.17
N TYR A 291 -22.27 -16.70 10.25
CA TYR A 291 -21.20 -15.77 10.53
C TYR A 291 -19.85 -16.36 10.14
N ILE A 292 -19.02 -15.54 9.51
CA ILE A 292 -17.75 -15.97 8.92
C ILE A 292 -16.69 -14.93 9.24
N TYR A 293 -15.59 -15.34 9.84
CA TYR A 293 -14.48 -14.47 10.19
C TYR A 293 -13.37 -14.61 9.15
N THR A 294 -12.75 -13.51 8.76
CA THR A 294 -11.65 -13.48 7.79
C THR A 294 -10.41 -12.85 8.38
N VAL A 295 -9.26 -13.44 8.05
CA VAL A 295 -7.93 -12.90 8.33
C VAL A 295 -7.13 -12.94 7.05
N TYR A 296 -6.45 -11.84 6.72
CA TYR A 296 -5.53 -11.79 5.58
C TYR A 296 -4.21 -11.11 5.95
N LEU A 297 -3.14 -11.61 5.35
CA LEU A 297 -1.81 -11.03 5.39
C LEU A 297 -1.26 -10.97 3.97
N GLY A 298 -0.83 -9.79 3.56
CA GLY A 298 -0.21 -9.52 2.28
C GLY A 298 1.18 -8.90 2.45
N LYS A 299 2.06 -9.14 1.48
CA LYS A 299 3.37 -8.52 1.39
C LYS A 299 3.68 -8.13 -0.04
N TYR A 300 4.01 -6.85 -0.23
CA TYR A 300 4.58 -6.39 -1.49
C TYR A 300 6.08 -6.68 -1.50
N TYR A 301 6.53 -7.31 -2.57
CA TYR A 301 7.95 -7.52 -2.84
C TYR A 301 8.21 -7.14 -4.30
N LYS A 302 8.85 -5.98 -4.48
CA LYS A 302 9.03 -5.35 -5.81
C LYS A 302 7.67 -5.28 -6.52
N SER A 303 7.58 -5.84 -7.71
CA SER A 303 6.38 -5.90 -8.55
C SER A 303 5.41 -7.03 -8.19
N PHE A 304 5.64 -7.75 -7.09
CA PHE A 304 4.76 -8.81 -6.64
C PHE A 304 3.98 -8.41 -5.39
N LEU A 305 2.74 -8.88 -5.30
CA LEU A 305 1.98 -8.95 -4.06
C LEU A 305 1.72 -10.43 -3.76
N PHE A 306 2.25 -10.91 -2.64
CA PHE A 306 1.95 -12.23 -2.11
C PHE A 306 0.93 -12.10 -0.99
N GLY A 307 -0.11 -12.93 -1.02
CA GLY A 307 -1.22 -12.87 -0.08
C GLY A 307 -1.55 -14.24 0.49
N ALA A 308 -1.98 -14.27 1.76
CA ALA A 308 -2.58 -15.43 2.38
C ALA A 308 -3.85 -15.00 3.11
N ARG A 309 -4.99 -15.64 2.81
CA ARG A 309 -6.30 -15.36 3.43
C ARG A 309 -6.91 -16.64 3.98
N THR A 310 -7.55 -16.54 5.14
CA THR A 310 -8.38 -17.62 5.68
C THR A 310 -9.78 -17.13 6.01
N TYR A 311 -10.76 -18.02 5.87
CA TYR A 311 -12.13 -17.82 6.33
C TYR A 311 -12.49 -18.93 7.32
N LEU A 312 -13.08 -18.54 8.45
CA LEU A 312 -13.47 -19.44 9.54
C LEU A 312 -14.94 -19.22 9.88
N SER A 313 -15.70 -20.31 9.98
CA SER A 313 -17.14 -20.23 10.25
C SER A 313 -17.63 -21.50 10.94
N ARG A 314 -18.72 -21.38 11.71
CA ARG A 314 -19.31 -22.52 12.41
C ARG A 314 -20.68 -22.83 11.82
N LYS A 315 -20.85 -24.06 11.30
CA LYS A 315 -22.14 -24.55 10.80
C LYS A 315 -22.42 -25.93 11.41
N SER A 316 -23.59 -26.08 12.03
CA SER A 316 -24.04 -27.33 12.68
C SER A 316 -23.00 -27.97 13.62
N GLY A 317 -22.33 -27.14 14.43
CA GLY A 317 -21.32 -27.59 15.40
C GLY A 317 -19.92 -27.88 14.83
N LYS A 318 -19.75 -27.90 13.50
CA LYS A 318 -18.47 -28.13 12.83
C LYS A 318 -17.82 -26.80 12.39
N LEU A 319 -16.49 -26.78 12.42
CA LEU A 319 -15.69 -25.65 11.93
C LEU A 319 -15.44 -25.81 10.43
N ALA A 320 -15.99 -24.92 9.63
CA ALA A 320 -15.65 -24.77 8.21
C ALA A 320 -14.47 -23.81 8.07
N GLN A 321 -13.49 -24.19 7.26
CA GLN A 321 -12.24 -23.45 7.07
C GLN A 321 -11.92 -23.36 5.59
N THR A 322 -11.51 -22.18 5.15
CA THR A 322 -10.96 -21.98 3.80
C THR A 322 -9.61 -21.32 3.92
N TYR A 323 -8.65 -21.75 3.12
CA TYR A 323 -7.32 -21.15 3.02
C TYR A 323 -7.04 -20.82 1.58
N ASN A 324 -6.56 -19.60 1.32
CA ASN A 324 -6.14 -19.15 0.00
C ASN A 324 -4.74 -18.55 0.10
N VAL A 325 -3.89 -18.89 -0.86
CA VAL A 325 -2.62 -18.23 -1.10
C VAL A 325 -2.61 -17.66 -2.50
N SER A 326 -2.07 -16.47 -2.67
CA SER A 326 -2.04 -15.78 -3.95
C SER A 326 -0.68 -15.14 -4.24
N GLY A 327 -0.35 -15.09 -5.53
CA GLY A 327 0.77 -14.33 -6.06
C GLY A 327 0.27 -13.49 -7.22
N ARG A 328 0.37 -12.17 -7.09
CA ARG A 328 0.00 -11.21 -8.13
C ARG A 328 1.25 -10.48 -8.62
N TYR A 329 1.46 -10.45 -9.93
CA TYR A 329 2.54 -9.72 -10.57
C TYR A 329 2.01 -8.52 -11.33
N TYR A 330 2.48 -7.33 -10.97
CA TYR A 330 2.18 -6.07 -11.65
C TYR A 330 3.21 -5.80 -12.74
N PHE A 331 2.82 -5.91 -14.00
CA PHE A 331 3.69 -5.64 -15.15
C PHE A 331 3.60 -4.18 -15.63
N GLY A 332 2.61 -3.43 -15.15
CA GLY A 332 2.44 -2.00 -15.43
C GLY A 332 1.95 -1.25 -14.18
N GLY A 333 0.79 -0.59 -14.30
CA GLY A 333 0.13 0.10 -13.20
C GLY A 333 -0.70 -0.83 -12.30
N ALA A 334 -1.49 -0.22 -11.41
CA ALA A 334 -2.35 -0.93 -10.46
C ALA A 334 -3.39 -1.86 -11.09
N ASP A 335 -3.79 -1.56 -12.33
CA ASP A 335 -4.75 -2.36 -13.10
C ASP A 335 -4.08 -3.36 -14.04
N ASP A 336 -2.74 -3.38 -14.12
CA ASP A 336 -1.98 -4.14 -15.08
C ASP A 336 -1.24 -5.27 -14.36
N TYR A 337 -1.94 -6.38 -14.15
CA TYR A 337 -1.41 -7.52 -13.44
C TYR A 337 -1.95 -8.84 -13.96
N PHE A 338 -1.21 -9.91 -13.70
CA PHE A 338 -1.81 -11.24 -13.60
C PHE A 338 -1.69 -11.75 -12.17
N SER A 339 -2.60 -12.64 -11.78
CA SER A 339 -2.67 -13.23 -10.45
C SER A 339 -2.89 -14.72 -10.56
N LEU A 340 -2.18 -15.47 -9.73
CA LEU A 340 -2.46 -16.88 -9.48
C LEU A 340 -2.94 -17.01 -8.04
N THR A 341 -4.04 -17.73 -7.83
CA THR A 341 -4.58 -18.04 -6.50
C THR A 341 -4.75 -19.54 -6.39
N LEU A 342 -4.26 -20.12 -5.30
CA LEU A 342 -4.49 -21.51 -4.92
C LEU A 342 -5.27 -21.54 -3.61
N GLY A 343 -6.25 -22.42 -3.51
CA GLY A 343 -7.12 -22.46 -2.34
C GLY A 343 -7.57 -23.87 -1.97
N ALA A 344 -7.90 -24.04 -0.69
CA ALA A 344 -8.57 -25.21 -0.16
C ALA A 344 -9.78 -24.77 0.68
N GLY A 345 -10.95 -25.37 0.43
CA GLY A 345 -12.24 -24.96 1.01
C GLY A 345 -13.05 -24.00 0.13
N ILE A 346 -14.28 -23.70 0.55
CA ILE A 346 -15.23 -22.87 -0.20
C ILE A 346 -15.23 -21.45 0.37
N SER A 347 -14.79 -20.47 -0.44
CA SER A 347 -14.84 -19.06 -0.03
C SER A 347 -16.26 -18.52 -0.06
N PRO A 348 -16.75 -17.89 1.03
CA PRO A 348 -18.08 -17.32 1.09
C PRO A 348 -18.21 -15.96 0.38
N ASP A 349 -17.09 -15.28 0.14
CA ASP A 349 -17.05 -14.04 -0.63
C ASP A 349 -17.13 -14.32 -2.15
N ASP A 350 -16.81 -15.54 -2.60
CA ASP A 350 -16.92 -15.90 -3.99
C ASP A 350 -18.39 -16.10 -4.39
N ARG A 351 -18.89 -15.16 -5.20
CA ARG A 351 -20.26 -15.17 -5.71
C ARG A 351 -20.57 -16.43 -6.51
N LEU A 352 -19.59 -17.08 -7.14
CA LEU A 352 -19.78 -18.27 -7.96
C LEU A 352 -20.05 -19.50 -7.10
N THR A 353 -19.42 -19.61 -5.94
CA THR A 353 -19.47 -20.83 -5.09
C THR A 353 -20.15 -20.62 -3.74
N ASN A 354 -20.45 -19.39 -3.32
CA ASN A 354 -21.01 -19.12 -2.00
C ASN A 354 -22.36 -19.82 -1.73
N VAL A 355 -23.16 -20.11 -2.76
CA VAL A 355 -24.42 -20.87 -2.61
C VAL A 355 -24.16 -22.32 -2.23
N GLN A 356 -23.01 -22.88 -2.65
CA GLN A 356 -22.60 -24.23 -2.30
C GLN A 356 -22.20 -24.33 -0.82
N TYR A 357 -21.83 -23.22 -0.19
CA TYR A 357 -21.64 -23.17 1.27
C TYR A 357 -22.93 -23.51 2.03
N ASP A 358 -24.10 -23.19 1.47
CA ASP A 358 -25.36 -23.57 2.09
C ASP A 358 -25.67 -25.06 1.88
N LEU A 359 -25.48 -25.54 0.65
CA LEU A 359 -25.76 -26.91 0.23
C LEU A 359 -24.88 -27.96 0.93
N PHE A 360 -23.62 -27.62 1.19
CA PHE A 360 -22.63 -28.56 1.70
C PHE A 360 -22.20 -28.18 3.11
N ALA A 361 -23.00 -28.59 4.09
CA ALA A 361 -22.67 -28.44 5.51
C ALA A 361 -21.59 -29.46 5.93
N GLY A 362 -20.31 -29.19 5.67
CA GLY A 362 -19.22 -30.03 6.22
C GLY A 362 -17.88 -29.97 5.49
N ASN A 363 -16.90 -30.66 6.07
CA ASN A 363 -15.49 -30.81 5.64
C ASN A 363 -15.31 -31.50 4.27
N LEU A 364 -16.03 -31.07 3.25
CA LEU A 364 -15.86 -31.61 1.90
C LEU A 364 -14.55 -31.10 1.31
N ARG A 365 -13.76 -32.03 0.77
CA ARG A 365 -12.46 -31.71 0.18
C ARG A 365 -12.66 -30.86 -1.06
N THR A 366 -12.29 -29.59 -0.98
CA THR A 366 -12.36 -28.64 -2.10
C THR A 366 -10.99 -28.07 -2.33
N TYR A 367 -10.52 -28.11 -3.57
CA TYR A 367 -9.28 -27.50 -4.02
C TYR A 367 -9.57 -26.58 -5.19
N ARG A 368 -8.90 -25.43 -5.22
CA ARG A 368 -9.09 -24.40 -6.23
C ARG A 368 -7.76 -23.93 -6.77
N SER A 369 -7.73 -23.69 -8.08
CA SER A 369 -6.75 -22.83 -8.72
C SER A 369 -7.47 -21.77 -9.56
N ALA A 370 -6.96 -20.53 -9.54
CA ALA A 370 -7.52 -19.45 -10.32
C ALA A 370 -6.41 -18.58 -10.91
N PHE A 371 -6.59 -18.19 -12.16
CA PHE A 371 -5.76 -17.25 -12.89
C PHE A 371 -6.60 -16.03 -13.28
N ASP A 372 -6.13 -14.84 -12.92
CA ASP A 372 -6.76 -13.57 -13.30
C ASP A 372 -5.77 -12.74 -14.12
N LEU A 373 -6.22 -12.16 -15.22
CA LEU A 373 -5.49 -11.18 -16.01
C LEU A 373 -6.29 -9.88 -16.02
N ARG A 374 -5.66 -8.77 -15.68
CA ARG A 374 -6.25 -7.43 -15.75
C ARG A 374 -5.25 -6.49 -16.42
N PHE A 375 -5.77 -5.63 -17.29
CA PHE A 375 -4.96 -4.58 -17.90
C PHE A 375 -5.83 -3.37 -18.25
N SER A 376 -5.17 -2.22 -18.32
CA SER A 376 -5.76 -0.93 -18.64
C SER A 376 -5.33 -0.44 -20.02
N VAL A 377 -6.27 0.19 -20.72
CA VAL A 377 -6.05 0.83 -22.01
C VAL A 377 -6.32 2.32 -21.83
N ARG A 378 -5.27 3.14 -22.00
CA ARG A 378 -5.32 4.61 -21.84
C ARG A 378 -5.91 5.06 -20.50
N THR A 379 -5.62 4.31 -19.42
CA THR A 379 -6.05 4.51 -18.01
C THR A 379 -7.56 4.51 -17.72
N LEU A 380 -8.41 4.82 -18.70
CA LEU A 380 -9.87 4.95 -18.54
C LEU A 380 -10.63 3.66 -18.79
N ASN A 381 -10.07 2.74 -19.57
CA ASN A 381 -10.68 1.45 -19.87
C ASN A 381 -9.89 0.37 -19.17
N VAL A 382 -10.57 -0.53 -18.48
CA VAL A 382 -9.94 -1.67 -17.81
C VAL A 382 -10.65 -2.94 -18.26
N ILE A 383 -9.88 -3.92 -18.70
CA ILE A 383 -10.37 -5.21 -19.16
C ILE A 383 -9.83 -6.27 -18.19
N SER A 384 -10.65 -7.26 -17.88
CA SER A 384 -10.28 -8.38 -17.02
C SER A 384 -10.76 -9.70 -17.57
N PHE A 385 -9.95 -10.73 -17.41
CA PHE A 385 -10.24 -12.12 -17.70
C PHE A 385 -9.94 -12.96 -16.47
N GLY A 386 -10.78 -13.93 -16.18
CA GLY A 386 -10.59 -14.88 -15.08
C GLY A 386 -10.82 -16.29 -15.56
N LEU A 387 -9.96 -17.22 -15.17
CA LEU A 387 -10.12 -18.66 -15.33
C LEU A 387 -9.95 -19.32 -13.96
N SER A 388 -10.84 -20.24 -13.61
CA SER A 388 -10.75 -20.93 -12.32
C SER A 388 -11.19 -22.38 -12.45
N PHE A 389 -10.45 -23.26 -11.80
CA PHE A 389 -10.73 -24.68 -11.70
C PHE A 389 -10.96 -25.03 -10.24
N VAL A 390 -12.07 -25.70 -9.95
CA VAL A 390 -12.41 -26.18 -8.62
C VAL A 390 -12.67 -27.67 -8.69
N SER A 391 -11.92 -28.45 -7.93
CA SER A 391 -12.19 -29.87 -7.68
C SER A 391 -12.81 -30.00 -6.30
N GLN A 392 -14.05 -30.44 -6.25
CA GLN A 392 -14.85 -30.47 -5.03
C GLN A 392 -15.49 -31.83 -4.80
N GLU A 393 -15.40 -32.32 -3.58
CA GLU A 393 -16.23 -33.40 -3.09
C GLU A 393 -17.66 -32.86 -2.88
N TYR A 394 -18.64 -33.41 -3.60
CA TYR A 394 -20.04 -32.96 -3.51
C TYR A 394 -20.97 -34.06 -2.97
N LEU A 395 -20.48 -35.30 -2.93
CA LEU A 395 -21.05 -36.44 -2.22
C LEU A 395 -19.88 -37.18 -1.53
N PRO A 396 -20.12 -37.90 -0.42
CA PRO A 396 -19.06 -38.64 0.28
C PRO A 396 -18.25 -39.52 -0.68
N GLY A 397 -16.94 -39.27 -0.76
CA GLY A 397 -16.00 -40.02 -1.60
C GLY A 397 -16.10 -39.73 -3.10
N THR A 398 -16.94 -38.80 -3.54
CA THR A 398 -17.15 -38.48 -4.97
C THR A 398 -16.73 -37.06 -5.29
N LEU A 399 -15.74 -36.94 -6.16
CA LEU A 399 -15.25 -35.65 -6.68
C LEU A 399 -15.95 -35.26 -7.97
N GLY A 400 -16.17 -33.95 -8.12
CA GLY A 400 -16.61 -33.28 -9.34
C GLY A 400 -15.74 -32.06 -9.62
N ASN A 401 -15.59 -31.76 -10.90
CA ASN A 401 -14.80 -30.64 -11.38
C ASN A 401 -15.72 -29.52 -11.88
N GLN A 402 -15.32 -28.30 -11.56
CA GLN A 402 -15.97 -27.08 -11.99
C GLN A 402 -14.95 -26.20 -12.70
N PHE A 403 -15.32 -25.76 -13.91
CA PHE A 403 -14.52 -24.85 -14.72
C PHE A 403 -15.24 -23.51 -14.83
N GLN A 404 -14.54 -22.43 -14.54
CA GLN A 404 -15.07 -21.09 -14.51
C GLN A 404 -14.30 -20.21 -15.49
N ALA A 405 -15.00 -19.43 -16.29
CA ALA A 405 -14.42 -18.42 -17.17
C ALA A 405 -15.21 -17.12 -17.04
N GLY A 406 -14.50 -16.01 -16.90
CA GLY A 406 -15.12 -14.70 -16.71
C GLY A 406 -14.43 -13.61 -17.53
N VAL A 407 -15.23 -12.64 -17.96
CA VAL A 407 -14.77 -11.43 -18.63
C VAL A 407 -15.42 -10.21 -17.98
N GLY A 408 -14.65 -9.16 -17.78
CA GLY A 408 -15.13 -7.91 -17.23
C GLY A 408 -14.55 -6.69 -17.93
N TYR A 409 -15.34 -5.63 -17.96
CA TYR A 409 -14.95 -4.34 -18.53
C TYR A 409 -15.38 -3.21 -17.59
N ILE A 410 -14.49 -2.26 -17.33
CA ILE A 410 -14.77 -1.06 -16.56
C ILE A 410 -14.41 0.17 -17.39
N ARG A 411 -15.34 1.11 -17.46
CA ARG A 411 -15.13 2.45 -18.02
C ARG A 411 -15.10 3.49 -16.89
N ARG A 412 -14.05 4.32 -16.87
CA ARG A 412 -13.87 5.44 -15.94
C ARG A 412 -14.18 6.77 -16.63
N PHE A 413 -14.81 7.70 -15.92
CA PHE A 413 -15.15 9.04 -16.44
C PHE A 413 -15.32 10.10 -15.34
#